data_AF-A0A453RZA9-F1
#
_entry.id   AF-A0A453RZA9-F1
#
_cell.length_a   1.000
_cell.length_b   1.000
_cell.length_c   1.000
_cell.angle_alpha   90.00
_cell.angle_beta   90.00
_cell.angle_gamma   90.00
#
_symmetry.space_group_name_H-M   'P 1'
#
loop_
_entity.id
_entity.type
_entity.pdbx_description
1 polymer ?
#
loop_
_entity_poly.entity_id
_entity_poly.type
_entity_poly.pdbx_seq_one_letter_code
_entity_poly.pdbx_strand_id
1 'polypeptide(L)'
;MAKMIAAVIVCVLVLALDITAGILGLQAQAAQNKTKKVTVLFIQCEKPVYKAYQLGLAAAVFLVVAHAVANFLGGCACICSQLEFIRASINRKLAATLIILSWIALIVGFSLLLAGAMSNSKSKTSCGFVHGKTLGLGGIMCFVHAGITVAYYVTATAAAHEIH
;
A
#
# COMPACT_ATOMS: atom_id res chain seq x y z
N MET A 1 -12.57 -21.34 -16.77
CA MET A 1 -13.48 -20.20 -16.45
C MET A 1 -13.48 -19.82 -14.97
N ALA A 2 -13.79 -20.72 -14.02
CA ALA A 2 -13.91 -20.36 -12.59
C ALA A 2 -12.66 -19.67 -11.98
N LYS A 3 -11.45 -20.15 -12.31
CA LYS A 3 -10.18 -19.55 -11.83
C LYS A 3 -9.96 -18.11 -12.34
N MET A 4 -10.39 -17.81 -13.56
CA MET A 4 -10.29 -16.48 -14.17
C MET A 4 -11.28 -15.50 -13.53
N ILE A 5 -12.52 -15.96 -13.28
CA ILE A 5 -13.53 -15.16 -12.58
C ILE A 5 -13.06 -14.83 -11.16
N ALA A 6 -12.49 -15.80 -10.44
CA ALA A 6 -11.91 -15.57 -9.12
C ALA A 6 -10.78 -14.52 -9.15
N ALA A 7 -9.84 -14.61 -10.10
CA ALA A 7 -8.77 -13.63 -10.25
C ALA A 7 -9.31 -12.20 -10.51
N VAL A 8 -10.33 -12.06 -11.36
CA VAL A 8 -10.97 -10.77 -11.62
C VAL A 8 -11.64 -10.20 -10.36
N ILE A 9 -12.38 -11.02 -9.61
CA ILE A 9 -13.02 -10.59 -8.35
C ILE A 9 -11.97 -10.10 -7.36
N VAL A 10 -10.84 -10.81 -7.24
CA VAL A 10 -9.74 -10.43 -6.35
C VAL A 10 -9.11 -9.11 -6.78
N CYS A 11 -8.81 -8.94 -8.07
CA CYS A 11 -8.29 -7.68 -8.58
C CYS A 11 -9.22 -6.50 -8.28
N VAL A 12 -10.53 -6.67 -8.50
CA VAL A 12 -11.53 -5.63 -8.21
C VAL A 12 -11.57 -5.31 -6.72
N LEU A 13 -11.55 -6.33 -5.85
CA LEU A 13 -11.56 -6.16 -4.41
C LEU A 13 -10.30 -5.44 -3.91
N VAL A 14 -9.11 -5.87 -4.34
CA VAL A 14 -7.83 -5.22 -3.98
C VAL A 14 -7.80 -3.78 -4.46
N LEU A 15 -8.20 -3.52 -5.71
CA LEU A 15 -8.31 -2.16 -6.25
C LEU A 15 -9.22 -1.27 -5.38
N ALA A 16 -10.40 -1.77 -5.00
CA ALA A 16 -11.32 -1.02 -4.18
C ALA A 16 -10.73 -0.69 -2.80
N LEU A 17 -10.07 -1.66 -2.16
CA LEU A 17 -9.42 -1.49 -0.85
C LEU A 17 -8.27 -0.48 -0.91
N ASP A 18 -7.37 -0.61 -1.89
CA ASP A 18 -6.22 0.29 -2.05
C ASP A 18 -6.61 1.70 -2.47
N ILE A 19 -7.62 1.85 -3.35
CA ILE A 19 -8.16 3.18 -3.72
C ILE A 19 -8.77 3.85 -2.49
N THR A 20 -9.55 3.11 -1.70
CA THR A 20 -10.13 3.61 -0.46
C THR A 20 -9.04 4.01 0.53
N ALA A 21 -8.02 3.16 0.72
CA ALA A 21 -6.86 3.46 1.57
C ALA A 21 -6.13 4.73 1.11
N GLY A 22 -5.88 4.87 -0.19
CA GLY A 22 -5.22 6.03 -0.78
C GLY A 22 -5.98 7.32 -0.55
N ILE A 23 -7.30 7.31 -0.79
CA ILE A 23 -8.18 8.45 -0.52
C ILE A 23 -8.17 8.81 0.97
N LEU A 24 -8.27 7.82 1.87
CA LEU A 24 -8.22 8.05 3.32
C LEU A 24 -6.88 8.66 3.74
N GLY A 25 -5.75 8.20 3.19
CA GLY A 25 -4.42 8.78 3.44
C GLY A 25 -4.31 10.25 3.00
N LEU A 26 -4.84 10.58 1.81
CA LEU A 26 -4.91 11.96 1.32
C LEU A 26 -5.83 12.85 2.18
N GLN A 27 -6.99 12.33 2.60
CA GLN A 27 -7.90 13.04 3.49
C GLN A 27 -7.30 13.25 4.88
N ALA A 28 -6.55 12.27 5.39
CA ALA A 28 -5.81 12.37 6.64
C ALA A 28 -4.76 13.50 6.56
N GLN A 29 -3.99 13.55 5.48
CA GLN A 29 -3.04 14.63 5.22
C GLN A 29 -3.72 16.01 5.10
N ALA A 30 -4.87 16.08 4.42
CA ALA A 30 -5.64 17.31 4.31
C ALA A 30 -6.17 17.79 5.67
N ALA A 31 -6.65 16.86 6.52
CA ALA A 31 -7.09 17.16 7.88
C ALA A 31 -5.93 17.67 8.75
N GLN A 32 -4.75 17.05 8.64
CA GLN A 32 -3.53 17.50 9.30
C GLN A 32 -3.08 18.90 8.82
N ASN A 33 -3.18 19.18 7.51
CA ASN A 33 -2.77 20.47 6.96
C ASN A 33 -3.71 21.63 7.32
N LYS A 34 -5.01 21.36 7.53
CA LYS A 34 -5.99 22.39 7.93
C LYS A 34 -5.67 22.99 9.29
N THR A 35 -5.17 22.20 10.24
CA THR A 35 -4.81 22.66 11.60
C THR A 35 -3.40 23.24 11.68
N LYS A 36 -2.49 22.80 10.81
CA LYS A 36 -1.13 23.36 10.67
C LYS A 36 -1.09 24.77 10.07
N LYS A 37 -2.19 25.26 9.48
CA LYS A 37 -2.30 26.65 8.97
C LYS A 37 -2.22 27.75 10.05
N VAL A 38 -2.13 27.39 11.33
CA VAL A 38 -1.88 28.33 12.43
C VAL A 38 -0.55 27.97 13.08
N THR A 39 0.56 28.64 12.70
CA THR A 39 1.60 29.24 13.57
C THR A 39 2.96 29.41 12.85
N VAL A 40 3.40 30.67 12.94
CA VAL A 40 4.71 31.34 12.83
C VAL A 40 5.99 30.49 13.02
N LEU A 41 6.97 30.71 12.13
CA LEU A 41 8.43 30.58 12.29
C LEU A 41 9.00 29.27 12.92
N PHE A 42 9.33 28.31 12.06
CA PHE A 42 10.28 27.17 12.23
C PHE A 42 10.04 26.11 13.33
N ILE A 43 9.03 26.24 14.20
CA ILE A 43 8.71 25.26 15.25
C ILE A 43 7.22 24.89 15.14
N GLN A 44 6.90 23.91 14.30
CA GLN A 44 5.51 23.48 14.07
C GLN A 44 5.07 22.57 15.23
N CYS A 45 4.42 23.13 16.24
CA CYS A 45 3.82 22.32 17.29
C CYS A 45 2.54 21.69 16.75
N GLU A 46 2.69 20.41 16.40
CA GLU A 46 1.66 19.61 15.77
C GLU A 46 0.56 19.33 16.80
N LYS A 47 -0.49 20.16 16.78
CA LYS A 47 -1.69 19.85 17.57
C LYS A 47 -2.24 18.52 17.04
N PRO A 48 -2.41 17.50 17.89
CA PRO A 48 -2.89 16.20 17.46
C PRO A 48 -4.25 16.36 16.80
N VAL A 49 -4.37 15.95 15.54
CA VAL A 49 -5.66 15.93 14.83
C VAL A 49 -6.18 14.51 14.91
N TYR A 50 -7.04 14.25 15.90
CA TYR A 50 -7.62 12.93 16.11
C TYR A 50 -8.26 12.35 14.84
N LYS A 51 -8.90 13.21 14.02
CA LYS A 51 -9.44 12.82 12.71
C LYS A 51 -8.36 12.35 11.72
N ALA A 52 -7.19 12.99 11.68
CA ALA A 52 -6.09 12.56 10.81
C ALA A 52 -5.49 11.22 11.28
N TYR A 53 -5.39 11.02 12.60
CA TYR A 53 -5.00 9.73 13.18
C TYR A 53 -5.97 8.61 12.77
N GLN A 54 -7.28 8.79 12.94
CA GLN A 54 -8.28 7.78 12.58
C GLN A 54 -8.25 7.44 11.10
N LEU A 55 -8.20 8.44 10.21
CA LEU A 55 -8.16 8.23 8.77
C LEU A 55 -6.85 7.55 8.32
N GLY A 56 -5.70 7.96 8.88
CA GLY A 56 -4.41 7.35 8.57
C GLY A 56 -4.30 5.91 9.05
N LEU A 57 -4.82 5.60 10.25
CA LEU A 57 -4.87 4.24 10.77
C LEU A 57 -5.82 3.36 9.94
N ALA A 58 -7.00 3.88 9.57
CA ALA A 58 -7.93 3.17 8.69
C ALA A 58 -7.30 2.86 7.32
N ALA A 59 -6.59 3.82 6.72
CA ALA A 59 -5.83 3.60 5.49
C ALA A 59 -4.79 2.48 5.63
N ALA A 60 -4.03 2.47 6.72
CA ALA A 60 -3.03 1.43 6.99
C ALA A 60 -3.67 0.04 7.12
N VAL A 61 -4.83 -0.06 7.78
CA VAL A 61 -5.59 -1.31 7.89
C VAL A 61 -6.06 -1.79 6.52
N PHE A 62 -6.66 -0.91 5.71
CA PHE A 62 -7.11 -1.27 4.37
C PHE A 62 -5.97 -1.76 3.48
N LEU A 63 -4.80 -1.12 3.52
CA LEU A 63 -3.62 -1.56 2.77
C LEU A 63 -3.16 -2.96 3.18
N VAL A 64 -3.13 -3.27 4.48
CA VAL A 64 -2.78 -4.62 4.98
C VAL A 64 -3.81 -5.66 4.55
N VAL A 65 -5.11 -5.32 4.64
CA VAL A 65 -6.19 -6.21 4.19
C VAL A 65 -6.10 -6.46 2.69
N ALA A 66 -5.85 -5.42 1.88
CA ALA A 66 -5.65 -5.53 0.44
C ALA A 66 -4.49 -6.48 0.11
N HIS A 67 -3.34 -6.30 0.77
CA HIS A 67 -2.18 -7.16 0.58
C HIS A 67 -2.44 -8.61 1.05
N ALA A 68 -3.14 -8.81 2.17
CA ALA A 68 -3.51 -10.14 2.64
C ALA A 68 -4.41 -10.86 1.61
N VAL A 69 -5.47 -10.20 1.15
CA VAL A 69 -6.36 -10.73 0.09
C VAL A 69 -5.56 -11.08 -1.17
N ALA A 70 -4.62 -10.23 -1.55
CA ALA A 70 -3.75 -10.46 -2.70
C ALA A 70 -2.82 -11.69 -2.53
N ASN A 71 -2.33 -11.98 -1.33
CA ASN A 71 -1.45 -13.14 -1.10
C ASN A 71 -2.21 -14.46 -0.91
N PHE A 72 -3.38 -14.43 -0.25
CA PHE A 72 -4.16 -15.65 0.01
C PHE A 72 -4.66 -16.35 -1.26
N LEU A 73 -4.84 -15.61 -2.37
CA LEU A 73 -5.40 -16.12 -3.62
C LEU A 73 -4.36 -16.26 -4.76
N GLY A 74 -3.16 -15.69 -4.60
CA GLY A 74 -2.07 -15.76 -5.57
C GLY A 74 -1.34 -17.11 -5.59
N GLY A 75 -1.52 -17.93 -4.57
CA GLY A 75 -0.83 -19.21 -4.41
C GLY A 75 0.66 -19.03 -4.10
N CYS A 76 1.25 -20.02 -3.41
CA CYS A 76 2.67 -20.00 -3.09
C CYS A 76 3.48 -20.32 -4.35
N ALA A 77 3.81 -19.31 -5.17
CA ALA A 77 4.66 -19.46 -6.34
C ALA A 77 6.14 -19.54 -5.90
N CYS A 78 6.51 -20.61 -5.19
CA CYS A 78 7.87 -20.82 -4.71
C CYS A 78 8.77 -21.16 -5.91
N ILE A 79 9.57 -20.20 -6.39
CA ILE A 79 10.66 -20.46 -7.34
C ILE A 79 11.89 -20.86 -6.51
N CYS A 80 12.05 -22.16 -6.28
CA CYS A 80 13.02 -22.67 -5.31
C CYS A 80 14.48 -22.74 -5.81
N SER A 81 14.79 -22.32 -7.05
CA SER A 81 16.17 -22.27 -7.54
C SER A 81 16.41 -21.18 -8.59
N GLN A 82 17.65 -20.66 -8.67
CA GLN A 82 18.04 -19.72 -9.73
C GLN A 82 17.95 -20.34 -11.13
N LEU A 83 18.16 -21.65 -11.26
CA LEU A 83 18.09 -22.35 -12.54
C LEU A 83 16.64 -22.42 -13.06
N GLU A 84 15.67 -22.66 -12.16
CA GLU A 84 14.23 -22.57 -12.46
C GLU A 84 13.85 -21.15 -12.87
N PHE A 85 14.43 -20.11 -12.25
CA PHE A 85 14.19 -18.72 -12.62
C PHE A 85 14.74 -18.40 -14.02
N ILE A 86 15.96 -18.83 -14.36
CA ILE A 86 16.56 -18.56 -15.69
C ILE A 86 15.74 -19.23 -16.80
N ARG A 87 15.28 -20.47 -16.58
CA ARG A 87 14.48 -21.25 -17.53
C ARG A 87 13.01 -20.83 -17.58
N ALA A 88 12.52 -20.10 -16.57
CA ALA A 88 11.14 -19.64 -16.52
C ALA A 88 10.79 -18.67 -17.66
N SER A 89 9.52 -18.70 -18.08
CA SER A 89 8.96 -17.75 -19.04
C SER A 89 9.06 -16.30 -18.53
N ILE A 90 9.02 -15.34 -19.45
CA ILE A 90 9.06 -13.90 -19.14
C ILE A 90 7.93 -13.55 -18.16
N ASN A 91 6.73 -14.10 -18.35
CA ASN A 91 5.58 -13.86 -17.49
C ASN A 91 5.81 -14.36 -16.06
N ARG A 92 6.46 -15.51 -15.88
CA ARG A 92 6.78 -16.05 -14.55
C ARG A 92 7.88 -15.23 -13.84
N LYS A 93 8.90 -14.75 -14.58
CA LYS A 93 9.91 -13.82 -14.06
C LYS A 93 9.29 -12.47 -13.64
N LEU A 94 8.36 -11.97 -14.45
CA LEU A 94 7.66 -10.72 -14.19
C LEU A 94 6.74 -10.85 -12.97
N ALA A 95 5.97 -11.94 -12.85
CA ALA A 95 5.15 -12.21 -11.68
C ALA A 95 5.98 -12.28 -10.38
N ALA A 96 7.14 -12.96 -10.42
CA ALA A 96 8.06 -13.04 -9.28
C ALA A 96 8.64 -11.66 -8.89
N THR A 97 8.95 -10.81 -9.87
CA THR A 97 9.41 -9.44 -9.60
C THR A 97 8.30 -8.59 -8.99
N LEU A 98 7.08 -8.68 -9.54
CA LEU A 98 5.94 -7.89 -9.10
C LEU A 98 5.47 -8.25 -7.69
N ILE A 99 5.53 -9.53 -7.30
CA ILE A 99 5.24 -9.92 -5.92
C ILE A 99 6.25 -9.28 -4.96
N ILE A 100 7.55 -9.31 -5.27
CA ILE A 100 8.58 -8.65 -4.42
C ILE A 100 8.32 -7.15 -4.33
N LEU A 101 8.04 -6.49 -5.45
CA LEU A 101 7.71 -5.06 -5.47
C LEU A 101 6.46 -4.73 -4.65
N SER A 102 5.45 -5.61 -4.62
CA SER A 102 4.24 -5.41 -3.83
C SER A 102 4.52 -5.42 -2.32
N TRP A 103 5.41 -6.31 -1.86
CA TRP A 103 5.85 -6.35 -0.46
C TRP A 103 6.62 -5.10 -0.07
N ILE A 104 7.51 -4.62 -0.94
CA ILE A 104 8.22 -3.35 -0.72
C ILE A 104 7.22 -2.19 -0.64
N ALA A 105 6.25 -2.15 -1.56
CA ALA A 105 5.21 -1.12 -1.56
C ALA A 105 4.34 -1.14 -0.29
N LEU A 106 3.97 -2.33 0.18
CA LEU A 106 3.29 -2.51 1.46
C LEU A 106 4.12 -1.94 2.61
N ILE A 107 5.38 -2.36 2.76
CA ILE A 107 6.23 -1.97 3.90
C ILE A 107 6.41 -0.45 3.93
N VAL A 108 6.73 0.15 2.79
CA VAL A 108 6.93 1.60 2.68
C VAL A 108 5.62 2.35 2.94
N GLY A 109 4.53 1.96 2.28
CA GLY A 109 3.22 2.60 2.42
C GLY A 109 2.68 2.50 3.85
N PHE A 110 2.74 1.31 4.45
CA PHE A 110 2.32 1.07 5.82
C PHE A 110 3.15 1.88 6.83
N SER A 111 4.48 1.89 6.68
CA SER A 111 5.36 2.65 7.58
C SER A 111 5.06 4.15 7.53
N LEU A 112 4.83 4.70 6.33
CA LEU A 112 4.46 6.09 6.13
C LEU A 112 3.09 6.44 6.74
N LEU A 113 2.07 5.60 6.48
CA LEU A 113 0.73 5.78 7.04
C LEU A 113 0.73 5.68 8.56
N LEU A 114 1.42 4.68 9.12
CA LEU A 114 1.50 4.48 10.57
C LEU A 114 2.31 5.59 11.24
N ALA A 115 3.46 5.98 10.70
CA ALA A 115 4.24 7.10 11.23
C ALA A 115 3.44 8.41 11.19
N GLY A 116 2.72 8.65 10.09
CA GLY A 116 1.83 9.80 9.92
C GLY A 116 0.65 9.79 10.90
N ALA A 117 -0.02 8.64 11.08
CA ALA A 117 -1.12 8.48 12.02
C ALA A 117 -0.63 8.65 13.45
N MET A 118 0.45 7.97 13.85
CA MET A 118 0.99 8.04 15.21
C MET A 118 1.45 9.45 15.59
N SER A 119 1.96 10.22 14.63
CA SER A 119 2.28 11.64 14.82
C SER A 119 1.05 12.50 15.15
N ASN A 120 -0.16 12.03 14.84
CA ASN A 120 -1.44 12.68 15.12
C ASN A 120 -2.20 12.05 16.31
N SER A 121 -1.66 11.01 16.96
CA SER A 121 -2.37 10.23 17.99
C SER A 121 -2.42 10.88 19.38
N LYS A 122 -1.34 11.56 19.81
CA LYS A 122 -1.24 12.29 21.08
C LYS A 122 -0.36 13.52 20.93
N SER A 123 -0.59 14.53 21.77
CA SER A 123 0.28 15.70 21.89
C SER A 123 1.70 15.24 22.25
N LYS A 124 2.64 15.40 21.32
CA LYS A 124 4.06 15.40 21.69
C LYS A 124 4.42 16.82 22.13
N THR A 125 5.00 16.94 23.31
CA THR A 125 5.67 18.16 23.81
C THR A 125 6.97 18.47 23.06
N SER A 126 7.41 17.56 22.18
CA SER A 126 8.61 17.68 21.35
C SER A 126 8.22 18.24 19.98
N CYS A 127 8.60 19.48 19.79
CA CYS A 127 8.45 20.23 18.56
C CYS A 127 9.71 19.97 17.71
N GLY A 128 9.59 19.43 16.50
CA GLY A 128 10.72 18.95 15.69
C GLY A 128 10.53 19.11 14.18
N PHE A 129 11.62 19.05 13.42
CA PHE A 129 11.62 19.12 11.96
C PHE A 129 11.03 17.84 11.34
N VAL A 130 9.71 17.76 11.23
CA VAL A 130 9.06 16.70 10.44
C VAL A 130 8.64 17.28 9.10
N HIS A 131 9.34 16.89 8.05
CA HIS A 131 8.97 17.19 6.66
C HIS A 131 7.57 16.60 6.38
N GLY A 132 6.56 17.48 6.39
CA GLY A 132 5.16 17.12 6.42
C GLY A 132 4.64 16.68 5.06
N LYS A 133 4.56 15.37 4.84
CA LYS A 133 3.76 14.71 3.78
C LYS A 133 3.62 13.18 3.98
N THR A 134 3.86 12.65 5.18
CA THR A 134 3.91 11.19 5.41
C THR A 134 2.58 10.49 5.12
N LEU A 135 1.46 11.03 5.59
CA LEU A 135 0.12 10.48 5.31
C LEU A 135 -0.22 10.53 3.81
N GLY A 136 0.11 11.64 3.15
CA GLY A 136 -0.13 11.81 1.72
C GLY A 136 0.74 10.87 0.87
N LEU A 137 2.03 10.74 1.19
CA LEU A 137 2.95 9.83 0.50
C LEU A 137 2.56 8.37 0.73
N GLY A 138 2.14 8.03 1.95
CA GLY A 138 1.58 6.72 2.26
C GLY A 138 0.33 6.41 1.44
N GLY A 139 -0.58 7.38 1.29
CA GLY A 139 -1.76 7.25 0.43
C GLY A 139 -1.43 7.08 -1.05
N ILE A 140 -0.41 7.78 -1.57
CA ILE A 140 0.08 7.57 -2.93
C ILE A 140 0.62 6.14 -3.10
N MET A 141 1.33 5.63 -2.10
CA MET A 141 1.86 4.27 -2.12
C MET A 141 0.76 3.21 -2.17
N CYS A 142 -0.44 3.46 -1.63
CA CYS A 142 -1.59 2.56 -1.80
C CYS A 142 -2.01 2.42 -3.27
N PHE A 143 -2.04 3.51 -4.05
CA PHE A 143 -2.35 3.42 -5.49
C PHE A 143 -1.26 2.67 -6.27
N VAL A 144 0.01 2.89 -5.89
CA VAL A 144 1.15 2.16 -6.46
C VAL A 144 1.04 0.66 -6.14
N HIS A 145 0.72 0.31 -4.89
CA HIS A 145 0.48 -1.07 -4.47
C HIS A 145 -0.65 -1.72 -5.28
N ALA A 146 -1.75 -1.00 -5.51
CA ALA A 146 -2.87 -1.48 -6.33
C ALA A 146 -2.43 -1.86 -7.75
N GLY A 147 -1.68 -0.97 -8.41
CA GLY A 147 -1.18 -1.19 -9.77
C GLY A 147 -0.21 -2.38 -9.86
N ILE A 148 0.74 -2.47 -8.93
CA ILE A 148 1.69 -3.60 -8.87
C ILE A 148 0.94 -4.93 -8.66
N THR A 149 -0.06 -4.93 -7.77
CA THR A 149 -0.81 -6.14 -7.43
C THR A 149 -1.67 -6.63 -8.58
N VAL A 150 -2.34 -5.73 -9.31
CA VAL A 150 -3.09 -6.09 -10.52
C VAL A 150 -2.15 -6.63 -11.60
N ALA A 151 -1.01 -5.97 -11.82
CA ALA A 151 -0.01 -6.47 -12.77
C ALA A 151 0.50 -7.86 -12.37
N TYR A 152 0.73 -8.11 -11.08
CA TYR A 152 1.09 -9.43 -10.57
C TYR A 152 0.02 -10.47 -10.90
N TYR A 153 -1.25 -10.21 -10.64
CA TYR A 153 -2.32 -11.15 -10.96
C TYR A 153 -2.46 -11.44 -12.45
N VAL A 154 -2.36 -10.42 -13.30
CA VAL A 154 -2.42 -10.58 -14.76
C VAL A 154 -1.26 -11.44 -15.25
N THR A 155 -0.04 -11.13 -14.81
CA THR A 155 1.18 -11.85 -15.23
C THR A 155 1.26 -13.26 -14.67
N ALA A 156 0.82 -13.48 -13.42
CA ALA A 156 0.70 -14.81 -12.82
C ALA A 156 -0.34 -15.66 -13.54
N THR A 157 -1.48 -15.07 -13.92
CA THR A 157 -2.52 -15.79 -14.70
C THR A 157 -2.01 -16.14 -16.10
N ALA A 158 -1.31 -15.22 -16.76
CA ALA A 158 -0.68 -15.48 -18.06
C ALA A 158 0.36 -16.61 -17.97
N ALA A 159 1.25 -16.56 -16.97
CA ALA A 159 2.26 -17.60 -16.74
C ALA A 159 1.62 -18.98 -16.47
N ALA A 160 0.48 -19.03 -15.76
CA ALA A 160 -0.23 -20.28 -15.51
C ALA A 160 -0.85 -20.89 -16.78
N HIS A 161 -1.20 -20.05 -17.77
CA HIS A 161 -1.72 -20.51 -19.06
C HIS A 161 -0.62 -21.01 -20.01
N GLU A 162 0.64 -20.58 -19.84
CA GLU A 162 1.76 -21.04 -20.69
C GLU A 162 2.20 -22.49 -20.39
N ILE A 163 1.81 -23.04 -19.24
CA ILE A 163 2.19 -24.39 -18.80
C ILE A 163 1.14 -25.44 -19.23
N HIS A 164 -0.03 -24.99 -19.71
CA HIS A 164 -1.12 -25.82 -20.23
C HIS A 164 -1.21 -25.72 -21.75
#